data_AF-A0A4Q2X558-F1
#
_entry.id   AF-A0A4Q2X558-F1
#
_cell.length_a   1.000
_cell.length_b   1.000
_cell.length_c   1.000
_cell.angle_alpha   90.00
_cell.angle_beta   90.00
_cell.angle_gamma   90.00
#
_symmetry.space_group_name_H-M   'P 1'
#
loop_
_entity.id
_entity.type
_entity.pdbx_description
1 polymer ?
#
loop_
_entity_poly.entity_id
_entity_poly.type
_entity_poly.pdbx_seq_one_letter_code
_entity_poly.pdbx_strand_id
1 'polypeptide(L)'
;MKLPRWLGKIIYGGTSTLHLGEQSLIALVSAALDQEDRKTLEDQIRSIWLVQRPQPRRMTIITYHDPEKVPSFADDSYEQCLAELRIKTGTGKPRTARLMLHRGRLHSFEGSIPESITPSCHCELTLWPHRKSTTAKAIDKREHGNQSAPPDPTGKPEA
;
A
#
# COMPACT_ATOMS: atom_id res chain seq x y z
N MET A 1 -18.60 15.79 -25.20
CA MET A 1 -19.48 14.60 -25.13
C MET A 1 -19.12 13.79 -23.89
N LYS A 2 -20.07 13.49 -23.00
CA LYS A 2 -19.84 12.58 -21.86
C LYS A 2 -20.03 11.14 -22.33
N LEU A 3 -18.95 10.36 -22.42
CA LEU A 3 -19.05 8.93 -22.74
C LEU A 3 -19.82 8.21 -21.62
N PRO A 4 -20.68 7.22 -21.95
CA PRO A 4 -21.35 6.40 -20.96
C PRO A 4 -20.33 5.71 -20.04
N ARG A 5 -20.56 5.74 -18.73
CA ARG A 5 -19.65 5.20 -17.69
C ARG A 5 -19.23 3.75 -17.90
N TRP A 6 -20.03 2.96 -18.61
CA TRP A 6 -19.76 1.55 -18.88
C TRP A 6 -18.80 1.34 -20.07
N LEU A 7 -18.78 2.24 -21.06
CA LEU A 7 -17.91 2.13 -22.23
C LEU A 7 -16.43 2.31 -21.85
N GLY A 8 -16.14 3.27 -20.96
CA GLY A 8 -14.77 3.48 -20.48
C GLY A 8 -14.18 2.23 -19.83
N LYS A 9 -14.96 1.45 -19.08
CA LYS A 9 -14.49 0.24 -18.40
C LYS A 9 -14.03 -0.85 -19.38
N ILE A 10 -14.74 -1.00 -20.50
CA ILE A 10 -14.42 -1.97 -21.55
C ILE A 10 -13.17 -1.52 -22.31
N ILE A 11 -13.06 -0.24 -22.63
CA ILE A 11 -11.92 0.31 -23.39
C ILE A 11 -10.62 0.24 -22.58
N TYR A 12 -10.67 0.54 -21.27
CA TYR A 12 -9.49 0.56 -20.41
C TYR A 12 -9.18 -0.77 -19.72
N GLY A 13 -9.98 -1.82 -19.94
CA GLY A 13 -9.73 -3.17 -19.39
C GLY A 13 -9.74 -3.23 -17.86
N GLY A 14 -10.78 -2.69 -17.21
CA GLY A 14 -10.86 -2.65 -15.75
C GLY A 14 -12.25 -2.93 -15.17
N THR A 15 -12.30 -3.01 -13.84
CA THR A 15 -13.51 -3.24 -13.04
C THR A 15 -13.82 -1.99 -12.20
N SER A 16 -14.98 -1.92 -11.54
CA SER A 16 -15.27 -0.84 -10.57
C SER A 16 -15.25 -1.30 -9.12
N THR A 17 -14.85 -2.54 -8.88
CA THR A 17 -14.87 -3.15 -7.56
C THR A 17 -13.54 -3.80 -7.27
N LEU A 18 -13.19 -3.81 -5.99
CA LEU A 18 -12.03 -4.51 -5.50
C LEU A 18 -12.31 -6.00 -5.41
N HIS A 19 -11.31 -6.83 -5.63
CA HIS A 19 -11.39 -8.27 -5.42
C HIS A 19 -11.36 -8.60 -3.91
N LEU A 20 -11.77 -9.82 -3.56
CA LEU A 20 -11.90 -10.23 -2.16
C LEU A 20 -10.61 -10.04 -1.34
N GLY A 21 -9.45 -10.37 -1.92
CA GLY A 21 -8.14 -10.15 -1.30
C GLY A 21 -7.84 -8.67 -1.05
N GLU A 22 -8.12 -7.80 -2.03
CA GLU A 22 -7.95 -6.35 -1.92
C GLU A 22 -8.89 -5.75 -0.86
N GLN A 23 -10.15 -6.20 -0.81
CA GLN A 23 -11.11 -5.82 0.23
C GLN A 23 -10.63 -6.27 1.62
N SER A 24 -10.07 -7.48 1.73
CA SER A 24 -9.53 -8.00 2.99
C SER A 24 -8.32 -7.20 3.46
N LEU A 25 -7.44 -6.81 2.54
CA LEU A 25 -6.31 -5.91 2.83
C LEU A 25 -6.80 -4.57 3.38
N ILE A 26 -7.76 -3.94 2.70
CA ILE A 26 -8.37 -2.69 3.18
C ILE A 26 -8.96 -2.85 4.57
N ALA A 27 -9.70 -3.94 4.82
CA ALA A 27 -10.36 -4.14 6.11
C ALA A 27 -9.34 -4.20 7.24
N LEU A 28 -8.21 -4.89 7.04
CA LEU A 28 -7.12 -4.94 8.01
C LEU A 28 -6.47 -3.58 8.24
N VAL A 29 -6.22 -2.81 7.18
CA VAL A 29 -5.63 -1.47 7.30
C VAL A 29 -6.61 -0.52 8.00
N SER A 30 -7.86 -0.47 7.54
CA SER A 30 -8.94 0.34 8.10
C SER A 30 -9.13 0.12 9.60
N ALA A 31 -9.06 -1.14 10.06
CA ALA A 31 -9.16 -1.49 11.47
C ALA A 31 -8.02 -0.92 12.33
N ALA A 32 -6.84 -0.69 11.75
CA ALA A 32 -5.66 -0.16 12.45
C ALA A 32 -5.52 1.37 12.36
N LEU A 33 -6.24 2.01 11.44
CA LEU A 33 -6.29 3.47 11.34
C LEU A 33 -7.14 4.07 12.47
N ASP A 34 -6.82 5.32 12.83
CA ASP A 34 -7.69 6.13 13.68
C ASP A 34 -9.00 6.49 12.96
N GLN A 35 -9.94 7.10 13.68
CA GLN A 35 -11.27 7.35 13.16
C GLN A 35 -11.29 8.30 11.95
N GLU A 36 -10.40 9.29 11.92
CA GLU A 36 -10.35 10.29 10.84
C GLU A 36 -9.75 9.67 9.58
N ASP A 37 -8.62 9.00 9.72
CA ASP A 37 -7.94 8.31 8.62
C ASP A 37 -8.79 7.15 8.07
N ARG A 38 -9.47 6.42 8.95
CA ARG A 38 -10.42 5.37 8.56
C ARG A 38 -11.53 5.91 7.68
N LYS A 39 -12.17 7.00 8.11
CA LYS A 39 -13.24 7.64 7.35
C LYS A 39 -12.74 8.12 5.99
N THR A 40 -11.56 8.73 5.96
CA THR A 40 -10.90 9.16 4.72
C THR A 40 -10.70 8.00 3.76
N LEU A 41 -10.16 6.86 4.25
CA LEU A 41 -9.99 5.67 3.44
C LEU A 41 -11.33 5.12 2.90
N GLU A 42 -12.36 5.06 3.72
CA GLU A 42 -13.70 4.60 3.33
C GLU A 42 -14.32 5.48 2.24
N ASP A 43 -14.23 6.81 2.38
CA ASP A 43 -14.75 7.76 1.40
C ASP A 43 -13.98 7.70 0.08
N GLN A 44 -12.66 7.46 0.14
CA GLN A 44 -11.85 7.16 -1.05
C GLN A 44 -12.33 5.88 -1.75
N ILE A 45 -12.54 4.78 -1.01
CA ILE A 45 -12.99 3.50 -1.59
C ILE A 45 -14.36 3.63 -2.26
N ARG A 46 -15.30 4.35 -1.63
CA ARG A 46 -16.63 4.63 -2.22
C ARG A 46 -16.55 5.46 -3.50
N SER A 47 -15.47 6.23 -3.67
CA SER A 47 -15.24 7.10 -4.82
C SER A 47 -14.51 6.41 -5.98
N ILE A 48 -14.09 5.15 -5.81
CA ILE A 48 -13.39 4.39 -6.85
C ILE A 48 -14.27 4.32 -8.11
N TRP A 49 -13.71 4.77 -9.23
CA TRP A 49 -14.38 4.68 -10.52
C TRP A 49 -13.92 3.47 -11.33
N LEU A 50 -12.60 3.25 -11.36
CA LEU A 50 -11.97 2.22 -12.14
C LEU A 50 -10.85 1.57 -11.34
N VAL A 51 -10.75 0.26 -11.49
CA VAL A 51 -9.73 -0.62 -10.92
C VAL A 51 -9.12 -1.42 -12.05
N GLN A 52 -7.83 -1.27 -12.27
CA GLN A 52 -7.08 -1.97 -13.31
C GLN A 52 -6.09 -2.94 -12.65
N ARG A 53 -5.88 -4.09 -13.28
CA ARG A 53 -5.00 -5.16 -12.76
C ARG A 53 -4.02 -5.61 -13.85
N PRO A 54 -3.03 -4.76 -14.22
CA PRO A 54 -2.09 -5.09 -15.30
C PRO A 54 -1.30 -6.36 -14.99
N GLN A 55 -1.06 -6.64 -13.71
CA GLN A 55 -0.51 -7.90 -13.24
C GLN A 55 -1.42 -8.45 -12.12
N PRO A 56 -2.37 -9.35 -12.45
CA PRO A 56 -3.29 -9.89 -11.46
C PRO A 56 -2.55 -10.41 -10.22
N ARG A 57 -3.03 -10.02 -9.04
CA ARG A 57 -2.46 -10.40 -7.72
C ARG A 57 -1.06 -9.85 -7.43
N ARG A 58 -0.51 -8.98 -8.29
CA ARG A 58 0.77 -8.30 -8.09
C ARG A 58 0.62 -6.78 -8.04
N MET A 59 -0.27 -6.25 -8.86
CA MET A 59 -0.50 -4.82 -8.98
C MET A 59 -1.97 -4.56 -9.29
N THR A 60 -2.54 -3.65 -8.51
CA THR A 60 -3.89 -3.12 -8.73
C THR A 60 -3.79 -1.60 -8.71
N ILE A 61 -4.32 -0.93 -9.74
CA ILE A 61 -4.32 0.52 -9.89
C ILE A 61 -5.75 1.01 -9.69
N ILE A 62 -5.91 2.07 -8.91
CA ILE A 62 -7.17 2.72 -8.61
C ILE A 62 -7.21 4.09 -9.29
N THR A 63 -8.32 4.35 -9.98
CA THR A 63 -8.56 5.64 -10.64
C THR A 63 -9.89 6.21 -10.18
N TYR A 64 -9.87 7.51 -9.89
CA TYR A 64 -11.04 8.32 -9.55
C TYR A 64 -11.52 9.10 -10.76
N HIS A 65 -12.83 9.32 -10.87
CA HIS A 65 -13.38 10.16 -11.94
C HIS A 65 -13.02 11.65 -11.74
N ASP A 66 -13.04 12.10 -10.49
CA ASP A 66 -12.79 13.49 -10.10
C ASP A 66 -11.91 13.49 -8.84
N PRO A 67 -10.60 13.27 -8.99
CA PRO A 67 -9.69 13.07 -7.86
C PRO A 67 -9.65 14.27 -6.91
N GLU A 68 -9.89 15.49 -7.41
CA GLU A 68 -9.90 16.71 -6.59
C GLU A 68 -11.03 16.73 -5.56
N LYS A 69 -12.14 16.03 -5.84
CA LYS A 69 -13.27 15.89 -4.90
C LYS A 69 -13.14 14.72 -3.93
N VAL A 70 -12.14 13.87 -4.13
CA VAL A 70 -11.87 12.73 -3.26
C VAL A 70 -11.04 13.22 -2.06
N PRO A 71 -11.47 12.97 -0.81
CA PRO A 71 -10.73 13.41 0.37
C PRO A 71 -9.34 12.78 0.36
N SER A 72 -8.33 13.54 0.80
CA SER A 72 -6.94 13.07 0.93
C SER A 72 -6.56 12.95 2.39
N PHE A 73 -5.64 12.03 2.68
CA PHE A 73 -4.91 12.02 3.95
C PHE A 73 -4.14 13.34 4.14
N ALA A 74 -3.83 13.66 5.39
CA ALA A 74 -3.17 14.92 5.74
C ALA A 74 -1.75 15.05 5.13
N ASP A 75 -1.05 13.93 4.96
CA ASP A 75 0.21 13.87 4.21
C ASP A 75 -0.10 13.71 2.71
N ASP A 76 0.15 14.77 1.94
CA ASP A 76 -0.11 14.82 0.49
C ASP A 76 1.16 14.67 -0.35
N SER A 77 2.21 14.08 0.25
CA SER A 77 3.43 13.68 -0.47
C SER A 77 3.09 12.97 -1.78
N TYR A 78 3.93 13.20 -2.80
CA TYR A 78 3.68 12.72 -4.16
C TYR A 78 3.39 11.21 -4.20
N GLU A 79 4.19 10.42 -3.51
CA GLU A 79 3.99 8.97 -3.37
C GLU A 79 4.33 8.53 -1.95
N GLN A 80 3.47 7.71 -1.36
CA GLN A 80 3.63 7.25 0.01
C GLN A 80 3.04 5.86 0.21
N CYS A 81 3.77 4.97 0.88
CA CYS A 81 3.16 3.77 1.42
C CYS A 81 2.28 4.16 2.60
N LEU A 82 1.00 3.79 2.62
CA LEU A 82 0.12 3.90 3.79
C LEU A 82 0.31 2.71 4.73
N ALA A 83 0.43 1.51 4.15
CA ALA A 83 0.54 0.28 4.91
C ALA A 83 1.32 -0.81 4.16
N GLU A 84 2.13 -1.57 4.90
CA GLU A 84 2.75 -2.81 4.45
C GLU A 84 2.17 -3.97 5.27
N LEU A 85 1.74 -5.03 4.59
CA LEU A 85 1.23 -6.25 5.19
C LEU A 85 2.11 -7.43 4.79
N ARG A 86 2.58 -8.19 5.77
CA ARG A 86 3.24 -9.49 5.56
C ARG A 86 2.26 -10.58 5.93
N ILE A 87 1.85 -11.37 4.94
CA ILE A 87 0.78 -12.36 5.05
C ILE A 87 1.36 -13.74 4.84
N LYS A 88 1.17 -14.62 5.84
CA LYS A 88 1.54 -16.03 5.74
C LYS A 88 0.28 -16.89 5.73
N THR A 89 0.02 -17.52 4.59
CA THR A 89 -1.08 -18.46 4.37
C THR A 89 -0.56 -19.89 4.61
N GLY A 90 -0.88 -20.51 5.75
CA GLY A 90 -0.44 -21.86 6.09
C GLY A 90 1.07 -21.99 6.30
N THR A 91 1.68 -23.06 5.75
CA THR A 91 3.12 -23.33 5.86
C THR A 91 3.97 -22.63 4.79
N GLY A 92 3.35 -21.85 3.90
CA GLY A 92 4.04 -21.17 2.81
C GLY A 92 4.98 -20.05 3.25
N LYS A 93 5.78 -19.55 2.28
CA LYS A 93 6.58 -18.34 2.45
C LYS A 93 5.67 -17.12 2.67
N PRO A 94 6.04 -16.20 3.57
CA PRO A 94 5.29 -14.96 3.76
C PRO A 94 5.32 -14.14 2.46
N ARG A 95 4.20 -13.46 2.19
CA ARG A 95 3.98 -12.59 1.04
C ARG A 95 3.79 -11.17 1.52
N THR A 96 4.33 -10.20 0.80
CA THR A 96 4.18 -8.78 1.15
C THR A 96 3.19 -8.12 0.20
N ALA A 97 2.25 -7.36 0.75
CA ALA A 97 1.36 -6.46 0.03
C ALA A 97 1.47 -5.04 0.60
N ARG A 98 1.39 -4.03 -0.24
CA ARG A 98 1.49 -2.61 0.12
C ARG A 98 0.28 -1.86 -0.39
N LEU A 99 -0.19 -0.89 0.40
CA LEU A 99 -1.16 0.10 -0.01
C LEU A 99 -0.42 1.41 -0.24
N MET A 100 -0.46 1.88 -1.49
CA MET A 100 0.25 3.09 -1.91
C MET A 100 -0.74 4.22 -2.11
N LEU A 101 -0.34 5.40 -1.66
CA LEU A 101 -1.00 6.67 -1.85
C LEU A 101 -0.25 7.49 -2.90
N HIS A 102 -0.99 8.28 -3.67
CA HIS A 102 -0.46 9.35 -4.49
C HIS A 102 -1.18 10.65 -4.14
N ARG A 103 -0.44 11.66 -3.64
CA ARG A 103 -1.01 12.91 -3.10
C ARG A 103 -2.12 12.67 -2.07
N GLY A 104 -1.82 11.82 -1.08
CA GLY A 104 -2.74 11.46 0.00
C GLY A 104 -3.98 10.65 -0.42
N ARG A 105 -4.02 10.07 -1.63
CA ARG A 105 -5.16 9.26 -2.10
C ARG A 105 -4.74 7.86 -2.51
N LEU A 106 -5.54 6.86 -2.17
CA LEU A 106 -5.29 5.47 -2.51
C LEU A 106 -5.12 5.31 -4.03
N HIS A 107 -3.94 4.87 -4.43
CA HIS A 107 -3.53 4.81 -5.83
C HIS A 107 -3.30 3.38 -6.29
N SER A 108 -2.59 2.58 -5.51
CA SER A 108 -2.29 1.21 -5.89
C SER A 108 -2.22 0.24 -4.71
N PHE A 109 -2.47 -1.03 -5.01
CA PHE A 109 -2.00 -2.15 -4.22
C PHE A 109 -0.85 -2.82 -4.94
N GLU A 110 0.24 -3.08 -4.23
CA GLU A 110 1.47 -3.61 -4.81
C GLU A 110 1.99 -4.82 -4.03
N GLY A 111 2.59 -5.78 -4.72
CA GLY A 111 3.11 -6.99 -4.11
C GLY A 111 2.14 -8.17 -4.22
N SER A 112 2.40 -9.25 -3.49
CA SER A 112 1.68 -10.52 -3.68
C SER A 112 0.40 -10.58 -2.85
N ILE A 113 -0.70 -10.14 -3.48
CA ILE A 113 -2.03 -10.11 -2.87
C ILE A 113 -2.64 -11.54 -2.91
N PRO A 114 -2.96 -12.15 -1.76
CA PRO A 114 -3.66 -13.43 -1.74
C PRO A 114 -5.09 -13.25 -2.28
N GLU A 115 -5.72 -14.34 -2.68
CA GLU A 115 -7.09 -14.28 -3.22
C GLU A 115 -8.11 -13.89 -2.14
N SER A 116 -7.86 -14.31 -0.91
CA SER A 116 -8.56 -13.94 0.30
C SER A 116 -7.59 -13.94 1.48
N ILE A 117 -7.91 -13.18 2.52
CA ILE A 117 -7.21 -13.24 3.81
C ILE A 117 -8.22 -13.74 4.84
N THR A 118 -8.03 -14.98 5.29
CA THR A 118 -8.90 -15.62 6.27
C THR A 118 -8.38 -15.41 7.70
N PRO A 119 -9.20 -15.61 8.74
CA PRO A 119 -8.76 -15.51 10.14
C PRO A 119 -7.60 -16.46 10.51
N SER A 120 -7.39 -17.54 9.74
CA SER A 120 -6.27 -18.47 9.94
C SER A 120 -4.94 -17.99 9.35
N CYS A 121 -4.94 -16.88 8.60
CA CYS A 121 -3.71 -16.29 8.07
C CYS A 121 -2.98 -15.51 9.16
N HIS A 122 -1.67 -15.72 9.26
CA HIS A 122 -0.85 -14.85 10.11
C HIS A 122 -0.50 -13.58 9.34
N CYS A 123 -0.88 -12.42 9.89
CA CYS A 123 -0.72 -11.12 9.25
C CYS A 123 0.05 -10.16 10.17
N GLU A 124 1.16 -9.63 9.69
CA GLU A 124 1.87 -8.52 10.32
C GLU A 124 1.56 -7.25 9.53
N LEU A 125 0.97 -6.24 10.18
CA LEU A 125 0.63 -4.95 9.58
C LEU A 125 1.56 -3.86 10.10
N THR A 126 2.12 -3.07 9.19
CA THR A 126 2.93 -1.87 9.49
C THR A 126 2.30 -0.66 8.81
N LEU A 127 1.93 0.37 9.59
CA LEU A 127 1.41 1.64 9.08
C LEU A 127 2.53 2.66 8.87
N TRP A 128 2.39 3.47 7.83
CA TRP A 128 3.36 4.46 7.37
C TRP A 128 2.71 5.83 7.19
N PRO A 129 3.41 6.95 7.48
CA PRO A 129 4.68 7.00 8.19
C PRO A 129 4.40 6.73 9.67
N HIS A 130 5.10 5.75 10.28
CA HIS A 130 5.10 5.57 11.75
C HIS A 130 5.24 6.96 12.37
N ARG A 131 4.17 7.49 12.97
CA ARG A 131 4.02 8.87 13.46
C ARG A 131 5.36 9.63 13.45
N LYS A 132 5.62 10.41 12.40
CA LYS A 132 6.84 11.23 12.16
C LYS A 132 8.13 10.51 11.72
N SER A 133 8.12 9.73 10.65
CA SER A 133 9.36 9.41 9.94
C SER A 133 9.14 9.27 8.44
N THR A 134 9.78 10.15 7.66
CA THR A 134 9.82 10.13 6.20
C THR A 134 10.18 8.73 5.67
N THR A 135 9.21 8.12 4.97
CA THR A 135 9.20 6.75 4.44
C THR A 135 10.48 6.37 3.68
N ALA A 136 11.11 7.33 2.97
CA ALA A 136 12.35 7.10 2.23
C ALA A 136 13.54 6.68 3.12
N LYS A 137 13.74 7.32 4.29
CA LYS A 137 14.88 6.98 5.19
C LYS A 137 14.73 5.63 5.87
N ALA A 138 13.49 5.21 6.13
CA ALA A 138 13.22 3.94 6.78
C ALA A 138 13.37 2.74 5.82
N ILE A 139 13.02 2.93 4.54
CA ILE A 139 13.27 1.95 3.48
C ILE A 139 14.78 1.88 3.20
N ASP A 140 15.45 3.02 3.01
CA ASP A 140 16.90 3.09 2.77
C ASP A 140 17.72 2.45 3.90
N LYS A 141 17.38 2.70 5.16
CA LYS A 141 18.01 2.05 6.32
C LYS A 141 17.74 0.53 6.38
N ARG A 142 16.61 0.05 5.87
CA ARG A 142 16.26 -1.37 5.86
C ARG A 142 16.92 -2.12 4.70
N GLU A 143 17.15 -1.45 3.57
CA GLU A 143 17.81 -2.05 2.39
C GLU A 143 19.34 -1.90 2.44
N HIS A 144 19.87 -0.82 3.02
CA HIS A 144 21.31 -0.51 3.03
C HIS A 144 21.97 -0.54 4.42
N GLY A 145 21.22 -0.70 5.51
CA GLY A 145 21.71 -0.61 6.90
C GLY A 145 22.62 -1.74 7.40
N ASN A 146 23.09 -2.63 6.52
CA ASN A 146 24.03 -3.71 6.86
C ASN A 146 25.44 -3.54 6.28
N GLN A 147 25.78 -2.37 5.74
CA GLN A 147 27.19 -2.06 5.50
C GLN A 147 27.82 -1.58 6.81
N SER A 148 28.27 -2.56 7.58
CA SER A 148 29.23 -2.43 8.67
C SER A 148 30.35 -1.46 8.29
N ALA A 149 30.60 -0.49 9.16
CA ALA A 149 31.75 0.41 9.08
C ALA A 149 33.05 -0.40 8.89
N PRO A 150 34.00 0.07 8.06
CA PRO A 150 35.32 -0.54 8.01
C PRO A 150 36.02 -0.35 9.36
N PRO A 151 36.83 -1.33 9.80
CA PRO A 151 37.56 -1.25 11.07
C PRO A 151 38.57 -0.09 11.05
N ASP A 152 38.70 0.54 12.21
CA ASP A 152 39.70 1.57 12.51
C ASP A 152 41.12 1.04 12.24
N PRO A 153 41.92 1.68 11.35
CA PRO A 153 43.23 1.18 10.98
C PRO A 153 44.34 1.54 11.99
N THR A 154 44.04 2.10 13.15
CA THR A 154 45.10 2.50 14.11
C THR A 154 45.30 1.50 15.25
N GLY A 155 45.73 0.30 14.89
CA GLY A 155 46.45 -0.58 15.80
C GLY A 155 47.82 0.02 16.15
N LYS A 156 47.96 0.56 17.37
CA LYS A 156 49.27 0.81 17.97
C LYS A 156 49.78 -0.48 18.61
N PRO A 157 50.99 -0.95 18.30
CA PRO A 157 51.59 -2.06 19.03
C PRO A 157 52.05 -1.58 20.42
N GLU A 158 51.84 -2.47 21.39
CA GLU A 158 52.40 -2.40 22.74
C GLU A 158 53.93 -2.40 22.69
N ALA A 159 54.54 -1.62 23.59
CA ALA A 159 55.93 -1.70 23.99
C ALA A 159 56.00 -1.53 25.51
#